data_AF-A0A9P5TYU0-F1
#
_entry.id   AF-A0A9P5TYU0-F1
#
_cell.length_a   1.000
_cell.length_b   1.000
_cell.length_c   1.000
_cell.angle_alpha   90.00
_cell.angle_beta   90.00
_cell.angle_gamma   90.00
#
_symmetry.space_group_name_H-M   'P 1'
#
loop_
_entity.id
_entity.type
_entity.pdbx_description
1 polymer ?
#
loop_
_entity_poly.entity_id
_entity_poly.type
_entity_poly.pdbx_seq_one_letter_code
_entity_poly.pdbx_strand_id
1 'polypeptide(L)'
;MHQALTKSFKEAEDLFQVKREQFASCCVLFHDRIPEWEKEAQKAKHLPNGIIQGIYQHTTPVPSKTKIYEQLLASNTPTKVSKASEDEGDRLLYVIQQGLMIQNKQERIRGKLTVNQTETVMKDIKAQQTKLTKELKAFRETQALISPDVVDLIAELPDCEIEDEKLFLPSDMTEAERMLYLPDALIQIECKVRDGDLHDSIHEVHNAAKAYSATHSQRKEGRGTKDGLRSTLLLDKIRVERDCCIWDYLRARQALINLKCVQRDELPVMTEADTYQFTTVQPRQLGDSRRTDGQMNTFRHQSEVEHLGEDAVVLLDTAPIASTQSLRQVPRHIEPKAKTDKEPEVTKEDGWIWSDKLVFGARLTSGQISKFNDDSELSCFCFPLLGLKSA
;
A
#
# COMPACT_ATOMS: atom_id res chain seq x y z
N MET A 1 -15.58 -41.45 10.22
CA MET A 1 -15.67 -40.78 8.90
C MET A 1 -17.00 -40.05 8.71
N HIS A 2 -18.15 -40.66 9.00
CA HIS A 2 -19.48 -40.02 8.84
C HIS A 2 -19.69 -38.73 9.66
N GLN A 3 -19.28 -38.68 10.94
CA GLN A 3 -19.49 -37.49 11.79
C GLN A 3 -18.75 -36.23 11.28
N ALA A 4 -17.56 -36.39 10.70
CA ALA A 4 -16.79 -35.27 10.15
C ALA A 4 -17.45 -34.69 8.89
N LEU A 5 -18.01 -35.56 8.03
CA LEU A 5 -18.73 -35.16 6.82
C LEU A 5 -20.03 -34.39 7.15
N THR A 6 -20.80 -34.89 8.12
CA THR A 6 -22.04 -34.20 8.55
C THR A 6 -21.73 -32.83 9.15
N LYS A 7 -20.64 -32.71 9.92
CA LYS A 7 -20.19 -31.42 10.46
C LYS A 7 -19.75 -30.48 9.33
N SER A 8 -18.96 -30.95 8.36
CA SER A 8 -18.52 -30.13 7.24
C SER A 8 -19.65 -29.66 6.33
N PHE A 9 -20.70 -30.48 6.20
CA PHE A 9 -21.89 -30.14 5.42
C PHE A 9 -22.69 -29.02 6.09
N LYS A 10 -22.97 -29.15 7.39
CA LYS A 10 -23.65 -28.10 8.16
C LYS A 10 -22.88 -26.77 8.12
N GLU A 11 -21.56 -26.82 8.35
CA GLU A 11 -20.70 -25.64 8.26
C GLU A 11 -20.74 -24.99 6.86
N ALA A 12 -20.84 -25.79 5.79
CA ALA A 12 -20.95 -25.26 4.43
C ALA A 12 -22.33 -24.64 4.14
N GLU A 13 -23.39 -25.23 4.70
CA GLU A 13 -24.76 -24.71 4.61
C GLU A 13 -24.89 -23.37 5.35
N ASP A 14 -24.39 -23.29 6.59
CA ASP A 14 -24.37 -22.05 7.38
C ASP A 14 -23.58 -20.95 6.65
N LEU A 15 -22.41 -21.29 6.11
CA LEU A 15 -21.60 -20.33 5.38
C LEU A 15 -22.28 -19.86 4.09
N PHE A 16 -22.94 -20.75 3.36
CA PHE A 16 -23.72 -20.38 2.18
C PHE A 16 -24.82 -19.38 2.53
N GLN A 17 -25.54 -19.59 3.64
CA GLN A 17 -26.57 -18.66 4.09
C GLN A 17 -25.98 -17.28 4.40
N VAL A 18 -24.91 -17.22 5.19
CA VAL A 18 -24.22 -15.95 5.52
C VAL A 18 -23.76 -15.22 4.26
N LYS A 19 -23.14 -15.93 3.31
CA LYS A 19 -22.66 -15.33 2.05
C LYS A 19 -23.79 -14.83 1.17
N ARG A 20 -24.90 -15.57 1.12
CA ARG A 20 -26.10 -15.17 0.37
C ARG A 20 -26.73 -13.92 0.97
N GLU A 21 -26.82 -13.82 2.29
CA GLU A 21 -27.32 -12.65 2.99
C GLU A 21 -26.43 -11.42 2.75
N GLN A 22 -25.11 -11.58 2.86
CA GLN A 22 -24.15 -10.52 2.53
C GLN A 22 -24.31 -10.03 1.09
N PHE A 23 -24.39 -10.95 0.13
CA PHE A 23 -24.61 -10.62 -1.28
C PHE A 23 -25.92 -9.86 -1.48
N ALA A 24 -27.02 -10.35 -0.89
CA ALA A 24 -28.31 -9.68 -0.97
C ALA A 24 -28.27 -8.28 -0.35
N SER A 25 -27.60 -8.12 0.81
CA SER A 25 -27.40 -6.82 1.45
C SER A 25 -26.64 -5.87 0.54
N CYS A 26 -25.58 -6.32 -0.13
CA CYS A 26 -24.85 -5.48 -1.08
C CYS A 26 -25.71 -5.11 -2.29
N CYS A 27 -26.52 -6.04 -2.84
CA CYS A 27 -27.44 -5.72 -3.93
C CYS A 27 -28.47 -4.65 -3.53
N VAL A 28 -28.92 -4.64 -2.27
CA VAL A 28 -29.81 -3.60 -1.75
C VAL A 28 -29.07 -2.28 -1.58
N LEU A 29 -27.89 -2.29 -0.95
CA LEU A 29 -27.07 -1.10 -0.70
C LEU A 29 -26.68 -0.38 -2.00
N PHE A 30 -26.41 -1.14 -3.05
CA PHE A 30 -25.93 -0.60 -4.33
C PHE A 30 -26.98 -0.68 -5.45
N HIS A 31 -28.26 -0.84 -5.12
CA HIS A 31 -29.34 -1.04 -6.11
C HIS A 31 -29.29 0.00 -7.24
N ASP A 32 -29.08 1.27 -6.91
CA ASP A 32 -29.09 2.38 -7.86
C ASP A 32 -27.94 2.31 -8.88
N ARG A 33 -26.83 1.64 -8.52
CA ARG A 33 -25.61 1.55 -9.35
C ARG A 33 -25.55 0.30 -10.22
N ILE A 34 -26.29 -0.76 -9.87
CA ILE A 34 -26.35 -2.01 -10.63
C ILE A 34 -26.63 -1.79 -12.13
N PRO A 35 -27.60 -0.94 -12.54
CA PRO A 35 -27.88 -0.71 -13.96
C PRO A 35 -26.73 -0.04 -14.73
N GLU A 36 -25.91 0.76 -14.05
CA GLU A 36 -24.74 1.41 -14.64
C GLU A 36 -23.63 0.38 -14.85
N TRP A 37 -23.34 -0.42 -13.82
CA TRP A 37 -22.35 -1.50 -13.89
C TRP A 37 -22.70 -2.54 -14.96
N GLU A 38 -23.99 -2.88 -15.12
CA GLU A 38 -24.42 -3.82 -16.15
C GLU A 38 -24.20 -3.25 -17.57
N LYS A 39 -24.40 -1.95 -17.76
CA LYS A 39 -24.10 -1.27 -19.04
C LYS A 39 -22.60 -1.23 -19.32
N GLU A 40 -21.78 -1.02 -18.31
CA GLU A 40 -20.32 -1.06 -18.45
C GLU A 40 -19.83 -2.48 -18.74
N ALA A 41 -20.40 -3.48 -18.08
CA ALA A 41 -20.16 -4.90 -18.33
C ALA A 41 -20.44 -5.32 -19.77
N GLN A 42 -21.56 -4.87 -20.33
CA GLN A 42 -21.91 -5.17 -21.71
C GLN A 42 -21.00 -4.49 -22.74
N LYS A 43 -20.41 -3.33 -22.40
CA LYS A 43 -19.54 -2.56 -23.31
C LYS A 43 -18.07 -2.98 -23.24
N ALA A 44 -17.67 -3.60 -22.15
CA ALA A 44 -16.28 -3.94 -21.89
C ALA A 44 -15.79 -5.08 -22.80
N LYS A 45 -14.51 -5.04 -23.15
CA LYS A 45 -13.89 -6.07 -24.00
C LYS A 45 -13.60 -7.31 -23.17
N HIS A 46 -14.08 -8.45 -23.64
CA HIS A 46 -13.72 -9.75 -23.07
C HIS A 46 -12.36 -10.19 -23.62
N LEU A 47 -11.42 -10.45 -22.71
CA LEU A 47 -10.15 -11.07 -23.03
C LEU A 47 -10.36 -12.57 -23.33
N PRO A 48 -9.45 -13.22 -24.10
CA PRO A 48 -9.59 -14.64 -24.47
C PRO A 48 -9.59 -15.61 -23.28
N ASN A 49 -9.17 -15.17 -22.09
CA ASN A 49 -9.25 -15.91 -20.83
C ASN A 49 -10.59 -15.72 -20.08
N GLY A 50 -11.56 -15.03 -20.67
CA GLY A 50 -12.87 -14.75 -20.07
C GLY A 50 -12.88 -13.56 -19.10
N ILE A 51 -11.74 -12.89 -18.88
CA ILE A 51 -11.66 -11.70 -18.03
C ILE A 51 -12.21 -10.48 -18.78
N ILE A 52 -13.07 -9.71 -18.13
CA ILE A 52 -13.62 -8.48 -18.70
C ILE A 52 -12.65 -7.32 -18.43
N GLN A 53 -12.09 -6.74 -19.49
CA GLN A 53 -11.12 -5.65 -19.40
C GLN A 53 -11.80 -4.36 -18.92
N GLY A 54 -11.24 -3.70 -17.89
CA GLY A 54 -11.71 -2.41 -17.38
C GLY A 54 -12.62 -2.47 -16.15
N ILE A 55 -13.33 -3.58 -15.92
CA ILE A 55 -14.23 -3.72 -14.74
C ILE A 55 -13.46 -4.26 -13.54
N TYR A 56 -12.52 -5.18 -13.79
CA TYR A 56 -11.66 -5.75 -12.76
C TYR A 56 -10.28 -5.06 -12.69
N GLN A 57 -10.07 -4.01 -13.50
CA GLN A 57 -8.82 -3.25 -13.54
C GLN A 57 -9.07 -1.88 -12.95
N HIS A 58 -8.81 -1.75 -11.65
CA HIS A 58 -8.86 -0.47 -10.96
C HIS A 58 -7.63 0.34 -11.36
N THR A 59 -7.81 1.41 -12.15
CA THR A 59 -6.79 2.45 -12.27
C THR A 59 -7.07 3.48 -11.18
N THR A 60 -6.29 3.47 -10.11
CA THR A 60 -6.39 4.53 -9.10
C THR A 60 -6.16 5.89 -9.80
N PRO A 61 -7.10 6.85 -9.72
CA PRO A 61 -6.96 8.14 -10.41
C PRO A 61 -5.89 9.03 -9.80
N VAL A 62 -5.30 8.60 -8.68
CA VAL A 62 -4.25 9.28 -7.93
C VAL A 62 -3.05 9.55 -8.84
N PRO A 63 -2.63 10.82 -8.99
CA PRO A 63 -1.55 11.17 -9.89
C PRO A 63 -0.20 10.78 -9.27
N SER A 64 0.55 9.93 -9.97
CA SER A 64 1.95 9.65 -9.65
C SER A 64 2.80 10.91 -9.72
N LYS A 65 3.98 10.91 -9.11
CA LYS A 65 4.94 12.03 -9.22
C LYS A 65 5.20 12.42 -10.68
N THR A 66 5.32 11.43 -11.56
CA THR A 66 5.50 11.64 -13.01
C THR A 66 4.30 12.34 -13.65
N LYS A 67 3.08 11.92 -13.30
CA LYS A 67 1.85 12.52 -13.81
C LYS A 67 1.65 13.94 -13.27
N ILE A 68 2.01 14.20 -12.01
CA ILE A 68 2.01 15.56 -11.45
C ILE A 68 3.01 16.43 -12.19
N TYR A 69 4.21 15.92 -12.48
CA TYR A 69 5.22 16.65 -13.25
C TYR A 69 4.71 17.00 -14.66
N GLU A 70 4.12 16.04 -15.38
CA GLU A 70 3.49 16.28 -16.69
C GLU A 70 2.35 17.30 -16.60
N GLN A 71 1.53 17.24 -15.55
CA GLN A 71 0.46 18.20 -15.30
C GLN A 71 1.00 19.61 -15.01
N LEU A 72 2.10 19.72 -14.26
CA LEU A 72 2.73 21.01 -13.96
C LEU A 72 3.30 21.65 -15.22
N LEU A 73 4.02 20.87 -16.04
CA LEU A 73 4.48 21.34 -17.35
C LEU A 73 3.31 21.76 -18.25
N ALA A 74 2.23 20.96 -18.32
CA ALA A 74 1.05 21.29 -19.10
C ALA A 74 0.35 22.56 -18.59
N SER A 75 0.27 22.76 -17.27
CA SER A 75 -0.33 23.96 -16.67
C SER A 75 0.50 25.22 -16.90
N ASN A 76 1.80 25.08 -17.19
CA ASN A 76 2.69 26.17 -17.56
C ASN A 76 2.61 26.52 -19.06
N THR A 77 1.92 25.72 -19.89
CA THR A 77 1.70 26.03 -21.32
C THR A 77 0.49 26.97 -21.53
N PRO A 78 0.54 27.94 -22.46
CA PRO A 78 -0.24 29.17 -22.37
C PRO A 78 -1.76 29.00 -22.50
N THR A 79 -2.46 29.49 -21.48
CA THR A 79 -3.70 30.25 -21.70
C THR A 79 -3.42 31.72 -21.43
N LYS A 80 -2.85 32.44 -22.42
CA LYS A 80 -2.70 33.91 -22.44
C LYS A 80 -1.83 34.57 -21.35
N VAL A 81 -0.70 33.98 -20.96
CA VAL A 81 0.31 34.69 -20.14
C VAL A 81 1.56 34.94 -21.00
N SER A 82 2.29 36.03 -20.75
CA SER A 82 3.48 36.43 -21.49
C SER A 82 4.59 35.36 -21.44
N LYS A 83 5.28 35.10 -22.56
CA LYS A 83 6.37 34.10 -22.69
C LYS A 83 7.46 34.15 -21.59
N ALA A 84 7.68 35.30 -20.95
CA ALA A 84 8.68 35.44 -19.90
C ALA A 84 8.31 34.70 -18.60
N SER A 85 7.02 34.58 -18.26
CA SER A 85 6.58 33.89 -17.04
C SER A 85 6.51 32.37 -17.20
N GLU A 86 6.42 31.87 -18.43
CA GLU A 86 6.42 30.42 -18.73
C GLU A 86 7.80 29.82 -18.46
N ASP A 87 8.86 30.49 -18.93
CA ASP A 87 10.25 30.10 -18.69
C ASP A 87 10.60 30.08 -17.20
N GLU A 88 10.01 30.95 -16.38
CA GLU A 88 10.25 30.98 -14.93
C GLU A 88 9.63 29.76 -14.22
N GLY A 89 8.37 29.42 -14.54
CA GLY A 89 7.68 28.27 -13.94
C GLY A 89 8.39 26.94 -14.22
N ASP A 90 8.88 26.75 -15.43
CA ASP A 90 9.61 25.55 -15.83
C ASP A 90 10.99 25.46 -15.16
N ARG A 91 11.67 26.61 -14.96
CA ARG A 91 12.94 26.66 -14.21
C ARG A 91 12.74 26.31 -12.74
N LEU A 92 11.69 26.83 -12.10
CA LEU A 92 11.36 26.50 -10.71
C LEU A 92 11.10 25.01 -10.54
N LEU A 93 10.30 24.42 -11.44
CA LEU A 93 10.01 22.99 -11.45
C LEU A 93 11.27 22.16 -11.67
N TYR A 94 12.13 22.56 -12.61
CA TYR A 94 13.39 21.89 -12.88
C TYR A 94 14.31 21.86 -11.66
N VAL A 95 14.44 22.98 -10.93
CA VAL A 95 15.27 23.05 -9.72
C VAL A 95 14.74 22.13 -8.62
N ILE A 96 13.43 22.11 -8.37
CA ILE A 96 12.84 21.16 -7.42
C ILE A 96 13.14 19.73 -7.85
N GLN A 97 12.89 19.38 -9.11
CA GLN A 97 13.13 18.03 -9.60
C GLN A 97 14.59 17.61 -9.45
N GLN A 98 15.55 18.47 -9.83
CA GLN A 98 16.98 18.22 -9.67
C GLN A 98 17.35 18.01 -8.20
N GLY A 99 16.86 18.88 -7.30
CA GLY A 99 17.13 18.75 -5.87
C GLY A 99 16.57 17.46 -5.28
N LEU A 100 15.35 17.06 -5.64
CA LEU A 100 14.78 15.76 -5.23
C LEU A 100 15.58 14.57 -5.76
N MET A 101 16.07 14.65 -6.99
CA MET A 101 16.92 13.60 -7.56
C MET A 101 18.27 13.49 -6.83
N ILE A 102 18.86 14.63 -6.44
CA ILE A 102 20.10 14.67 -5.65
C ILE A 102 19.85 14.09 -4.25
N GLN A 103 18.75 14.47 -3.59
CA GLN A 103 18.35 13.91 -2.30
C GLN A 103 18.24 12.38 -2.35
N ASN A 104 17.56 11.85 -3.36
CA ASN A 104 17.44 10.40 -3.54
C ASN A 104 18.80 9.70 -3.77
N LYS A 105 19.75 10.37 -4.44
CA LYS A 105 21.12 9.85 -4.62
C LYS A 105 21.92 9.88 -3.32
N GLN A 106 21.82 10.95 -2.53
CA GLN A 106 22.44 11.05 -1.21
C GLN A 106 21.98 9.87 -0.32
N GLU A 107 20.68 9.64 -0.25
CA GLU A 107 20.08 8.55 0.54
C GLU A 107 20.51 7.16 0.07
N ARG A 108 20.60 6.96 -1.25
CA ARG A 108 21.10 5.69 -1.80
C ARG A 108 22.55 5.43 -1.42
N ILE A 109 23.38 6.48 -1.38
CA ILE A 109 24.77 6.38 -0.93
C ILE A 109 24.82 6.07 0.57
N ARG A 110 24.04 6.76 1.41
CA ARG A 110 23.91 6.45 2.85
C ARG A 110 23.50 5.01 3.08
N GLY A 111 22.48 4.53 2.35
CA GLY A 111 22.04 3.15 2.39
C GLY A 111 23.18 2.16 2.09
N LYS A 112 23.96 2.42 1.03
CA LYS A 112 25.13 1.58 0.69
C LYS A 112 26.25 1.63 1.72
N LEU A 113 26.45 2.76 2.39
CA LEU A 113 27.47 2.90 3.44
C LEU A 113 27.15 2.06 4.68
N THR A 114 25.86 1.84 4.97
CA THR A 114 25.44 0.98 6.10
C THR A 114 25.58 -0.52 5.82
N VAL A 115 25.63 -0.93 4.55
CA VAL A 115 25.76 -2.33 4.13
C VAL A 115 27.25 -2.73 4.08
N ASN A 116 27.53 -4.01 4.33
CA ASN A 116 28.89 -4.58 4.32
C ASN A 116 29.74 -4.08 3.14
N GLN A 117 30.76 -3.30 3.49
CA GLN A 117 31.62 -2.56 2.57
C GLN A 117 32.69 -3.47 1.97
N THR A 118 32.33 -4.26 0.96
CA THR A 118 33.33 -4.94 0.14
C THR A 118 34.12 -3.90 -0.66
N GLU A 119 35.37 -4.20 -1.04
CA GLU A 119 36.20 -3.28 -1.82
C GLU A 119 35.53 -2.83 -3.13
N THR A 120 34.75 -3.71 -3.75
CA THR A 120 33.98 -3.40 -4.96
C THR A 120 32.86 -2.40 -4.68
N VAL A 121 32.14 -2.56 -3.57
CA VAL A 121 31.10 -1.62 -3.12
C VAL A 121 31.71 -0.27 -2.79
N MET A 122 32.88 -0.24 -2.12
CA MET A 122 33.57 1.02 -1.81
C MET A 122 34.04 1.79 -3.05
N LYS A 123 34.50 1.08 -4.08
CA LYS A 123 34.84 1.72 -5.37
C LYS A 123 33.61 2.30 -6.05
N ASP A 124 32.48 1.59 -6.02
CA ASP A 124 31.21 2.08 -6.56
C ASP A 124 30.69 3.30 -5.77
N ILE A 125 30.73 3.27 -4.44
CA ILE A 125 30.37 4.41 -3.59
C ILE A 125 31.19 5.65 -3.95
N LYS A 126 32.52 5.53 -4.06
CA LYS A 126 33.38 6.65 -4.46
C LYS A 126 33.04 7.18 -5.86
N ALA A 127 32.77 6.28 -6.82
CA ALA A 127 32.33 6.69 -8.15
C ALA A 127 31.00 7.47 -8.09
N GLN A 128 30.05 7.03 -7.26
CA GLN A 128 28.78 7.71 -7.05
C GLN A 128 28.95 9.06 -6.35
N GLN A 129 29.80 9.15 -5.33
CA GLN A 129 30.13 10.41 -4.66
C GLN A 129 30.72 11.43 -5.64
N THR A 130 31.70 11.04 -6.48
CA THR A 130 32.26 11.97 -7.48
C THR A 130 31.26 12.45 -8.53
N LYS A 131 30.28 11.61 -8.89
CA LYS A 131 29.17 12.00 -9.78
C LYS A 131 28.24 12.97 -9.07
N LEU A 132 27.89 12.67 -7.81
CA LEU A 132 27.05 13.52 -6.97
C LEU A 132 27.68 14.89 -6.76
N THR A 133 28.99 14.99 -6.53
CA THR A 133 29.69 16.28 -6.41
C THR A 133 29.51 17.16 -7.66
N LYS A 134 29.57 16.55 -8.85
CA LYS A 134 29.40 17.28 -10.11
C LYS A 134 27.97 17.78 -10.30
N GLU A 135 27.00 16.92 -10.02
CA GLU A 135 25.58 17.25 -10.12
C GLU A 135 25.18 18.30 -9.09
N LEU A 136 25.70 18.19 -7.86
CA LEU A 136 25.49 19.17 -6.79
C LEU A 136 26.02 20.55 -7.19
N LYS A 137 27.23 20.63 -7.75
CA LYS A 137 27.78 21.92 -8.25
C LYS A 137 26.88 22.56 -9.30
N ALA A 138 26.42 21.79 -10.29
CA ALA A 138 25.48 22.28 -11.31
C ALA A 138 24.13 22.71 -10.70
N PHE A 139 23.66 21.98 -9.68
CA PHE A 139 22.47 22.35 -8.92
C PHE A 139 22.65 23.67 -8.19
N ARG A 140 23.79 23.89 -7.51
CA ARG A 140 24.08 25.16 -6.82
C ARG A 140 24.14 26.35 -7.80
N GLU A 141 24.72 26.16 -8.98
CA GLU A 141 24.71 27.19 -10.03
C GLU A 141 23.29 27.55 -10.45
N THR A 142 22.41 26.57 -10.61
CA THR A 142 21.01 26.80 -10.98
C THR A 142 20.22 27.41 -9.82
N GLN A 143 20.46 26.97 -8.58
CA GLN A 143 19.85 27.50 -7.37
C GLN A 143 20.21 28.97 -7.15
N ALA A 144 21.46 29.36 -7.40
CA ALA A 144 21.91 30.75 -7.31
C ALA A 144 21.19 31.69 -8.29
N LEU A 145 20.74 31.18 -9.45
CA LEU A 145 19.98 31.97 -10.42
C LEU A 145 18.53 32.22 -9.98
N ILE A 146 17.94 31.29 -9.24
CA ILE A 146 16.53 31.35 -8.81
C ILE A 146 16.38 32.03 -7.45
N SER A 147 17.24 31.66 -6.50
CA SER A 147 17.21 32.10 -5.11
C SER A 147 18.62 32.52 -4.70
N PRO A 148 19.07 33.74 -5.07
CA PRO A 148 20.44 34.19 -4.81
C PRO A 148 20.74 34.28 -3.32
N ASP A 149 19.76 34.64 -2.49
CA ASP A 149 19.94 34.81 -1.05
C ASP A 149 20.20 33.48 -0.32
N VAL A 150 19.89 32.34 -0.95
CA VAL A 150 20.23 31.00 -0.42
C VAL A 150 21.73 30.71 -0.54
N VAL A 151 22.44 31.42 -1.43
CA VAL A 151 23.89 31.25 -1.61
C VAL A 151 24.67 31.63 -0.36
N ASP A 152 24.22 32.67 0.35
CA ASP A 152 24.84 33.09 1.61
C ASP A 152 24.67 32.02 2.69
N LEU A 153 23.50 31.38 2.78
CA LEU A 153 23.26 30.25 3.68
C LEU A 153 24.12 29.03 3.34
N ILE A 154 24.40 28.81 2.06
CA ILE A 154 25.28 27.73 1.61
C ILE A 154 26.72 28.01 2.02
N ALA A 155 27.18 29.25 1.95
CA ALA A 155 28.52 29.63 2.37
C ALA A 155 28.75 29.49 3.89
N GLU A 156 27.68 29.56 4.68
CA GLU A 156 27.70 29.36 6.14
C GLU A 156 27.64 27.88 6.56
N LEU A 157 27.42 26.94 5.63
CA LEU A 157 27.36 25.52 5.97
C LEU A 157 28.72 25.00 6.46
N PRO A 158 28.73 24.14 7.50
CA PRO A 158 29.96 23.47 7.91
C PRO A 158 30.39 22.44 6.85
N ASP A 159 31.70 22.21 6.76
CA ASP A 159 32.26 21.12 5.95
C ASP A 159 31.66 19.78 6.41
N CYS A 160 30.96 19.11 5.50
CA CYS A 160 30.31 17.82 5.73
C CYS A 160 30.54 16.87 4.55
N GLU A 161 30.25 15.59 4.77
CA GLU A 161 30.27 14.61 3.68
C GLU A 161 29.16 14.93 2.67
N ILE A 162 29.39 14.60 1.40
CA ILE A 162 28.54 15.02 0.27
C ILE A 162 27.12 14.45 0.39
N GLU A 163 27.00 13.26 0.99
CA GLU A 163 25.73 12.63 1.32
C GLU A 163 24.92 13.35 2.42
N ASP A 164 25.55 14.16 3.25
CA ASP A 164 24.91 14.84 4.39
C ASP A 164 24.73 16.36 4.16
N GLU A 165 25.24 16.87 3.04
CA GLU A 165 25.09 18.27 2.68
C GLU A 165 23.61 18.65 2.47
N LYS A 166 23.17 19.69 3.19
CA LYS A 166 21.79 20.21 3.14
C LYS A 166 21.54 20.93 1.81
N LEU A 167 20.50 20.51 1.08
CA LEU A 167 20.18 21.06 -0.25
C LEU A 167 19.46 22.41 -0.21
N PHE A 168 18.91 22.80 0.95
CA PHE A 168 18.06 23.98 1.12
C PHE A 168 16.86 23.94 0.16
N LEU A 169 16.24 22.77 0.04
CA LEU A 169 14.91 22.70 -0.54
C LEU A 169 13.90 23.37 0.40
N PRO A 170 12.76 23.85 -0.11
CA PRO A 170 11.72 24.40 0.74
C PRO A 170 11.37 23.49 1.93
N SER A 171 11.37 22.16 1.77
CA SER A 171 11.13 21.19 2.86
C SER A 171 12.18 21.18 3.98
N ASP A 172 13.40 21.62 3.69
CA ASP A 172 14.55 21.57 4.58
C ASP A 172 14.70 22.86 5.41
N MET A 173 14.01 23.92 5.01
CA MET A 173 14.08 25.26 5.62
C MET A 173 13.00 25.45 6.67
N THR A 174 13.28 26.25 7.69
CA THR A 174 12.26 26.66 8.65
C THR A 174 11.25 27.62 8.00
N GLU A 175 10.06 27.77 8.58
CA GLU A 175 9.06 28.67 8.02
C GLU A 175 9.55 30.12 7.90
N ALA A 176 10.29 30.60 8.91
CA ALA A 176 10.86 31.94 8.90
C ALA A 176 11.88 32.13 7.76
N GLU A 177 12.74 31.13 7.56
CA GLU A 177 13.71 31.12 6.45
C GLU A 177 13.00 31.08 5.08
N ARG A 178 11.95 30.27 4.93
CA ARG A 178 11.21 30.18 3.65
C ARG A 178 10.62 31.52 3.25
N MET A 179 10.00 32.23 4.19
CA MET A 179 9.40 33.54 3.95
C MET A 179 10.43 34.60 3.55
N LEU A 180 11.69 34.42 3.96
CA LEU A 180 12.76 35.37 3.70
C LEU A 180 13.52 35.08 2.40
N TYR A 181 13.78 33.80 2.12
CA TYR A 181 14.74 33.38 1.09
C TYR A 181 14.12 32.72 -0.15
N LEU A 182 12.86 32.26 -0.06
CA LEU A 182 12.26 31.44 -1.13
C LEU A 182 10.97 32.07 -1.69
N PRO A 183 10.76 31.99 -3.03
CA PRO A 183 9.48 32.34 -3.62
C PRO A 183 8.36 31.36 -3.21
N ASP A 184 7.17 31.88 -2.90
CA ASP A 184 5.99 31.06 -2.56
C ASP A 184 5.64 30.02 -3.64
N ALA A 185 5.88 30.35 -4.91
CA ALA A 185 5.65 29.45 -6.04
C ALA A 185 6.48 28.16 -5.92
N LEU A 186 7.71 28.26 -5.41
CA LEU A 186 8.61 27.12 -5.24
C LEU A 186 8.08 26.15 -4.18
N ILE A 187 7.53 26.70 -3.09
CA ILE A 187 6.88 25.93 -2.00
C ILE A 187 5.68 25.15 -2.56
N GLN A 188 4.83 25.81 -3.34
CA GLN A 188 3.64 25.17 -3.92
C GLN A 188 3.99 24.06 -4.92
N ILE A 189 5.03 24.28 -5.74
CA ILE A 189 5.52 23.28 -6.67
C ILE A 189 6.06 22.07 -5.90
N GLU A 190 6.91 22.27 -4.89
CA GLU A 190 7.44 21.16 -4.10
C GLU A 190 6.30 20.40 -3.41
N CYS A 191 5.32 21.07 -2.81
CA CYS A 191 4.19 20.39 -2.18
C CYS A 191 3.46 19.45 -3.14
N LYS A 192 3.17 19.90 -4.37
CA LYS A 192 2.52 19.04 -5.38
C LYS A 192 3.40 17.86 -5.76
N VAL A 193 4.69 18.07 -5.97
CA VAL A 193 5.60 16.97 -6.33
C VAL A 193 5.74 15.96 -5.18
N ARG A 194 5.80 16.43 -3.93
CA ARG A 194 5.86 15.58 -2.73
C ARG A 194 4.58 14.80 -2.49
N ASP A 195 3.43 15.35 -2.85
CA ASP A 195 2.13 14.65 -2.82
C ASP A 195 2.15 13.43 -3.76
N GLY A 196 2.66 13.61 -4.97
CA GLY A 196 2.87 12.50 -5.91
C GLY A 196 3.88 11.47 -5.40
N ASP A 197 5.00 11.91 -4.82
CA ASP A 197 5.98 11.00 -4.20
C ASP A 197 5.37 10.18 -3.05
N LEU A 198 4.51 10.80 -2.23
CA LEU A 198 3.82 10.14 -1.13
C LEU A 198 2.94 9.00 -1.67
N HIS A 199 2.16 9.28 -2.72
CA HIS A 199 1.29 8.29 -3.34
C HIS A 199 2.08 7.15 -4.01
N ASP A 200 3.15 7.48 -4.73
CA ASP A 200 4.03 6.48 -5.32
C ASP A 200 4.65 5.59 -4.23
N SER A 201 5.08 6.16 -3.10
CA SER A 201 5.64 5.41 -1.97
C SER A 201 4.61 4.45 -1.35
N ILE A 202 3.36 4.88 -1.16
CA ILE A 202 2.28 4.00 -0.68
C ILE A 202 2.07 2.83 -1.65
N HIS A 203 2.03 3.12 -2.95
CA HIS A 203 1.84 2.10 -3.98
C HIS A 203 3.02 1.11 -4.03
N GLU A 204 4.25 1.57 -3.84
CA GLU A 204 5.43 0.71 -3.73
C GLU A 204 5.37 -0.19 -2.48
N VAL A 205 4.94 0.35 -1.33
CA VAL A 205 4.70 -0.46 -0.12
C VAL A 205 3.65 -1.54 -0.36
N HIS A 206 2.55 -1.21 -1.06
CA HIS A 206 1.56 -2.21 -1.46
C HIS A 206 2.16 -3.33 -2.31
N ASN A 207 2.98 -2.98 -3.29
CA ASN A 207 3.60 -3.98 -4.16
C ASN A 207 4.57 -4.88 -3.40
N ALA A 208 5.39 -4.30 -2.51
CA ALA A 208 6.30 -5.06 -1.66
C ALA A 208 5.55 -6.01 -0.72
N ALA A 209 4.45 -5.55 -0.09
CA ALA A 209 3.63 -6.36 0.80
C ALA A 209 2.86 -7.49 0.06
N LYS A 210 2.35 -7.21 -1.14
CA LYS A 210 1.76 -8.24 -2.03
C LYS A 210 2.79 -9.29 -2.44
N ALA A 211 3.99 -8.85 -2.84
CA ALA A 211 5.09 -9.74 -3.19
C ALA A 211 5.52 -10.62 -2.01
N TYR A 212 5.56 -10.04 -0.81
CA TYR A 212 5.84 -10.77 0.43
C TYR A 212 4.80 -11.86 0.67
N SER A 213 3.52 -11.53 0.60
CA SER A 213 2.41 -12.47 0.82
C SER A 213 2.41 -13.62 -0.20
N ALA A 214 2.65 -13.30 -1.48
CA ALA A 214 2.74 -14.29 -2.55
C ALA A 214 3.93 -15.24 -2.34
N THR A 215 5.11 -14.69 -2.05
CA THR A 215 6.34 -15.47 -1.83
C THR A 215 6.23 -16.31 -0.56
N HIS A 216 5.63 -15.77 0.49
CA HIS A 216 5.40 -16.49 1.74
C HIS A 216 4.44 -17.67 1.54
N SER A 217 3.43 -17.52 0.68
CA SER A 217 2.53 -18.61 0.30
C SER A 217 3.27 -19.70 -0.49
N GLN A 218 4.07 -19.32 -1.49
CA GLN A 218 4.90 -20.26 -2.27
C GLN A 218 5.91 -21.01 -1.39
N ARG A 219 6.50 -20.34 -0.39
CA ARG A 219 7.40 -20.96 0.59
C ARG A 219 6.74 -22.12 1.33
N LYS A 220 5.44 -22.02 1.66
CA LYS A 220 4.71 -23.11 2.33
C LYS A 220 4.53 -24.34 1.44
N GLU A 221 4.50 -24.15 0.13
CA GLU A 221 4.32 -25.22 -0.86
C GLU A 221 5.65 -25.90 -1.25
N GLY A 222 6.76 -25.15 -1.20
CA GLY A 222 8.10 -25.65 -1.48
C GLY A 222 8.56 -26.74 -0.50
N ARG A 223 9.06 -27.86 -1.03
CA ARG A 223 9.62 -28.96 -0.23
C ARG A 223 11.13 -29.03 -0.39
N GLY A 224 11.85 -29.03 0.72
CA GLY A 224 13.30 -29.27 0.77
C GLY A 224 14.14 -28.06 1.20
N THR A 225 15.36 -28.34 1.66
CA THR A 225 16.24 -27.35 2.30
C THR A 225 16.68 -26.24 1.35
N LYS A 226 16.97 -26.57 0.08
CA LYS A 226 17.42 -25.58 -0.92
C LYS A 226 16.33 -24.57 -1.26
N ASP A 227 15.11 -25.05 -1.49
CA ASP A 227 13.96 -24.21 -1.80
C ASP A 227 13.54 -23.37 -0.59
N GLY A 228 13.63 -23.95 0.62
CA GLY A 228 13.43 -23.22 1.87
C GLY A 228 14.43 -22.07 2.05
N LEU A 229 15.72 -22.30 1.77
CA LEU A 229 16.74 -21.26 1.87
C LEU A 229 16.52 -20.16 0.82
N ARG A 230 16.29 -20.51 -0.44
CA ARG A 230 16.02 -19.53 -1.51
C ARG A 230 14.79 -18.67 -1.21
N SER A 231 13.72 -19.29 -0.73
CA SER A 231 12.49 -18.57 -0.35
C SER A 231 12.72 -17.65 0.85
N THR A 232 13.55 -18.07 1.81
CA THR A 232 13.91 -17.23 2.96
C THR A 232 14.71 -16.02 2.52
N LEU A 233 15.75 -16.20 1.71
CA LEU A 233 16.54 -15.09 1.16
C LEU A 233 15.69 -14.12 0.34
N LEU A 234 14.72 -14.64 -0.44
CA LEU A 234 13.80 -13.81 -1.19
C LEU A 234 12.85 -13.01 -0.28
N LEU A 235 12.32 -13.64 0.77
CA LEU A 235 11.49 -12.95 1.76
C LEU A 235 12.27 -11.85 2.49
N ASP A 236 13.52 -12.12 2.89
CA ASP A 236 14.36 -11.13 3.55
C ASP A 236 14.66 -9.96 2.61
N LYS A 237 14.90 -10.22 1.32
CA LYS A 237 15.04 -9.16 0.32
C LYS A 237 13.77 -8.30 0.21
N ILE A 238 12.60 -8.93 0.14
CA ILE A 238 11.32 -8.21 0.05
C ILE A 238 11.06 -7.40 1.33
N ARG A 239 11.45 -7.89 2.52
CA ARG A 239 11.34 -7.13 3.77
C ARG A 239 12.18 -5.86 3.73
N VAL A 240 13.44 -5.98 3.31
CA VAL A 240 14.32 -4.81 3.16
C VAL A 240 13.73 -3.82 2.17
N GLU A 241 13.21 -4.29 1.03
CA GLU A 241 12.56 -3.45 0.03
C GLU A 241 11.33 -2.73 0.61
N ARG A 242 10.45 -3.45 1.31
CA ARG A 242 9.29 -2.87 2.00
C ARG A 242 9.72 -1.80 3.00
N ASP A 243 10.71 -2.09 3.83
CA ASP A 243 11.18 -1.14 4.85
C ASP A 243 11.75 0.11 4.20
N CYS A 244 12.49 -0.01 3.07
CA CYS A 244 12.93 1.13 2.27
C CYS A 244 11.74 1.97 1.77
N CYS A 245 10.71 1.35 1.21
CA CYS A 245 9.52 2.07 0.74
C CYS A 245 8.76 2.76 1.90
N ILE A 246 8.71 2.15 3.10
CA ILE A 246 8.17 2.80 4.31
C ILE A 246 9.00 4.05 4.65
N TRP A 247 10.32 3.96 4.62
CA TRP A 247 11.20 5.10 4.86
C TRP A 247 10.99 6.23 3.85
N ASP A 248 10.80 5.90 2.58
CA ASP A 248 10.51 6.88 1.53
C ASP A 248 9.16 7.57 1.76
N TYR A 249 8.12 6.83 2.15
CA TYR A 249 6.85 7.40 2.60
C TYR A 249 7.02 8.35 3.79
N LEU A 250 7.76 7.92 4.83
CA LEU A 250 7.99 8.74 6.02
C LEU A 250 8.76 10.03 5.69
N ARG A 251 9.71 9.98 4.74
CA ARG A 251 10.44 11.15 4.25
C ARG A 251 9.52 12.11 3.51
N ALA A 252 8.72 11.62 2.57
CA ALA A 252 7.75 12.44 1.84
C ALA A 252 6.71 13.07 2.79
N ARG A 253 6.20 12.29 3.75
CA ARG A 253 5.31 12.75 4.81
C ARG A 253 5.93 13.87 5.64
N GLN A 254 7.18 13.70 6.09
CA GLN A 254 7.86 14.72 6.90
C GLN A 254 8.09 16.01 6.09
N ALA A 255 8.45 15.90 4.80
CA ALA A 255 8.60 17.05 3.92
C ALA A 255 7.26 17.83 3.78
N LEU A 256 6.14 17.13 3.54
CA LEU A 256 4.82 17.77 3.45
C LEU A 256 4.40 18.48 4.74
N ILE A 257 4.71 17.90 5.90
CA ILE A 257 4.46 18.52 7.21
C ILE A 257 5.34 19.76 7.39
N ASN A 258 6.63 19.69 7.04
CA ASN A 258 7.55 20.82 7.14
C ASN A 258 7.10 21.99 6.25
N LEU A 259 6.57 21.69 5.07
CA LEU A 259 6.01 22.66 4.12
C LEU A 259 4.65 23.23 4.56
N LYS A 260 4.03 22.67 5.60
CA LYS A 260 2.66 23.00 6.06
C LYS A 260 1.57 22.78 5.01
N CYS A 261 1.81 21.88 4.06
CA CYS A 261 0.82 21.54 3.05
C CYS A 261 -0.21 20.52 3.56
N VAL A 262 0.15 19.76 4.59
CA VAL A 262 -0.70 18.75 5.22
C VAL A 262 -0.49 18.78 6.74
N GLN A 263 -1.56 18.58 7.51
CA GLN A 263 -1.46 18.52 8.97
C GLN A 263 -0.90 17.17 9.44
N ARG A 264 -0.27 17.16 10.62
CA ARG A 264 0.32 15.93 11.17
C ARG A 264 -0.72 14.82 11.40
N ASP A 265 -1.94 15.22 11.73
CA ASP A 265 -3.07 14.32 12.03
C ASP A 265 -3.73 13.77 10.77
N GLU A 266 -3.56 14.46 9.64
CA GLU A 266 -4.09 14.03 8.35
C GLU A 266 -3.24 12.90 7.76
N LEU A 267 -1.93 12.81 8.01
CA LEU A 267 -1.13 11.69 7.49
C LEU A 267 -0.73 10.73 8.60
N PRO A 268 -1.26 9.49 8.64
CA PRO A 268 -0.82 8.48 9.58
C PRO A 268 0.66 8.16 9.42
N VAL A 269 1.34 7.85 10.51
CA VAL A 269 2.70 7.28 10.46
C VAL A 269 2.58 5.83 10.01
N MET A 270 3.30 5.46 8.96
CA MET A 270 3.31 4.10 8.46
C MET A 270 4.30 3.25 9.25
N THR A 271 3.84 2.10 9.71
CA THR A 271 4.63 1.10 10.42
C THR A 271 4.60 -0.23 9.68
N GLU A 272 5.47 -1.16 10.06
CA GLU A 272 5.46 -2.52 9.50
C GLU A 272 4.09 -3.20 9.69
N ALA A 273 3.41 -2.96 10.81
CA ALA A 273 2.11 -3.56 11.11
C ALA A 273 1.05 -3.17 10.06
N ASP A 274 1.15 -1.96 9.52
CA ASP A 274 0.22 -1.44 8.53
C ASP A 274 0.39 -2.12 7.16
N THR A 275 1.52 -2.79 6.92
CA THR A 275 1.73 -3.54 5.68
C THR A 275 1.03 -4.89 5.66
N TYR A 276 0.45 -5.31 6.78
CA TYR A 276 -0.29 -6.55 6.87
C TYR A 276 -1.56 -6.48 6.01
N GLN A 277 -1.70 -7.46 5.12
CA GLN A 277 -2.91 -7.69 4.36
C GLN A 277 -3.32 -9.15 4.51
N PHE A 278 -4.61 -9.39 4.68
CA PHE A 278 -5.15 -10.73 4.52
C PHE A 278 -4.89 -11.24 3.10
N THR A 279 -4.36 -12.46 2.97
CA THR A 279 -3.90 -12.98 1.68
C THR A 279 -5.09 -13.23 0.74
N THR A 280 -5.21 -12.42 -0.32
CA THR A 280 -6.17 -12.61 -1.42
C THR A 280 -5.57 -13.39 -2.60
N VAL A 281 -4.27 -13.69 -2.56
CA VAL A 281 -3.49 -14.19 -3.70
C VAL A 281 -3.80 -15.64 -4.08
N GLN A 282 -4.35 -16.45 -3.17
CA GLN A 282 -4.64 -17.84 -3.50
C GLN A 282 -5.94 -17.94 -4.31
N PRO A 283 -5.89 -18.40 -5.58
CA PRO A 283 -7.09 -18.59 -6.37
C PRO A 283 -7.99 -19.60 -5.65
N ARG A 284 -9.27 -19.26 -5.51
CA ARG A 284 -10.24 -20.12 -4.83
C ARG A 284 -10.30 -21.48 -5.51
N GLN A 285 -10.08 -22.54 -4.74
CA GLN A 285 -10.35 -23.90 -5.20
C GLN A 285 -11.81 -24.28 -4.88
N LEU A 286 -12.37 -25.22 -5.65
CA LEU A 286 -13.65 -25.83 -5.32
C LEU A 286 -13.56 -26.44 -3.91
N GLY A 287 -14.28 -25.85 -2.95
CA GLY A 287 -14.20 -26.20 -1.52
C GLY A 287 -13.65 -25.10 -0.61
N ASP A 288 -13.10 -24.00 -1.15
CA ASP A 288 -12.64 -22.82 -0.39
C ASP A 288 -13.77 -21.90 0.07
N SER A 289 -14.99 -22.41 0.22
CA SER A 289 -16.13 -21.63 0.74
C SER A 289 -15.82 -21.06 2.13
N ARG A 290 -14.96 -21.74 2.90
CA ARG A 290 -14.52 -21.36 4.25
C ARG A 290 -13.62 -20.11 4.30
N ARG A 291 -13.14 -19.60 3.17
CA ARG A 291 -12.31 -18.40 3.12
C ARG A 291 -13.16 -17.14 3.07
N THR A 292 -13.03 -16.32 4.10
CA THR A 292 -13.61 -14.98 4.18
C THR A 292 -12.64 -13.98 3.55
N ASP A 293 -12.83 -13.70 2.26
CA ASP A 293 -12.00 -12.72 1.56
C ASP A 293 -12.33 -11.29 1.99
N GLY A 294 -11.33 -10.56 2.50
CA GLY A 294 -11.23 -9.09 2.51
C GLY A 294 -12.41 -8.27 3.05
N GLN A 295 -12.42 -6.98 2.69
CA GLN A 295 -13.41 -5.98 3.11
C GLN A 295 -14.86 -6.34 2.80
N MET A 296 -15.13 -7.28 1.88
CA MET A 296 -16.48 -7.78 1.62
C MET A 296 -17.15 -8.37 2.89
N ASN A 297 -16.37 -8.82 3.88
CA ASN A 297 -16.91 -9.32 5.16
C ASN A 297 -17.08 -8.26 6.24
N THR A 298 -16.52 -7.06 6.07
CA THR A 298 -16.71 -5.96 7.03
C THR A 298 -18.00 -5.19 6.79
N PHE A 299 -18.64 -5.35 5.62
CA PHE A 299 -20.00 -4.88 5.35
C PHE A 299 -21.06 -5.74 6.06
N ARG A 300 -20.96 -5.91 7.38
CA ARG A 300 -22.10 -6.35 8.16
C ARG A 300 -22.93 -5.10 8.43
N HIS A 301 -24.09 -5.01 7.81
CA HIS A 301 -25.10 -4.03 8.17
C HIS A 301 -25.34 -4.15 9.67
N GLN A 302 -24.91 -3.14 10.44
CA GLN A 302 -25.43 -2.90 11.78
C GLN A 302 -26.88 -2.48 11.58
N SER A 303 -27.75 -3.44 11.29
CA SER A 303 -29.16 -3.25 11.61
C SER A 303 -29.21 -3.23 13.12
N GLU A 304 -29.48 -2.06 13.69
CA GLU A 304 -29.91 -1.92 15.07
C GLU A 304 -31.16 -2.78 15.24
N VAL A 305 -30.98 -4.05 15.64
CA VAL A 305 -32.07 -4.83 16.21
C VAL A 305 -32.04 -4.51 17.69
N GLU A 306 -32.92 -3.59 18.08
CA GLU A 306 -33.24 -3.27 19.45
C GLU A 306 -33.46 -4.55 20.27
N HIS A 307 -32.87 -4.54 21.47
CA HIS A 307 -33.03 -5.54 22.50
C HIS A 307 -34.49 -5.91 22.75
N LEU A 308 -34.77 -7.22 22.73
CA LEU A 308 -35.61 -7.86 23.74
C LEU A 308 -34.94 -9.16 24.16
N GLY A 309 -34.53 -9.19 25.43
CA GLY A 309 -33.92 -10.37 26.04
C GLY A 309 -34.93 -11.50 26.25
N GLU A 310 -34.40 -12.70 26.46
CA GLU A 310 -34.70 -13.50 27.65
C GLU A 310 -33.85 -14.79 27.63
N ASP A 311 -33.19 -14.99 28.77
CA ASP A 311 -32.60 -16.18 29.35
C ASP A 311 -32.84 -17.55 28.68
N ALA A 312 -31.73 -18.23 28.38
CA ALA A 312 -31.67 -19.68 28.42
C ALA A 312 -30.27 -20.13 28.90
N VAL A 313 -30.15 -20.27 30.21
CA VAL A 313 -29.15 -21.10 30.88
C VAL A 313 -29.43 -22.56 30.50
N VAL A 314 -28.48 -23.25 29.86
CA VAL A 314 -28.49 -24.71 29.77
C VAL A 314 -27.18 -25.28 30.30
N LEU A 315 -27.33 -25.95 31.44
CA LEU A 315 -26.33 -26.73 32.15
C LEU A 315 -25.84 -27.94 31.34
N LEU A 316 -24.59 -28.27 31.62
CA LEU A 316 -23.89 -29.55 31.48
C LEU A 316 -24.78 -30.81 31.45
N ASP A 317 -24.43 -31.77 30.58
CA ASP A 317 -24.38 -33.16 31.02
C ASP A 317 -23.34 -33.98 30.26
N THR A 318 -22.29 -34.36 30.99
CA THR A 318 -21.25 -35.32 30.61
C THR A 318 -21.69 -36.70 31.08
N ALA A 319 -21.86 -37.65 30.16
CA ALA A 319 -21.98 -39.06 30.50
C ALA A 319 -20.76 -39.85 30.00
N PRO A 320 -20.11 -40.68 30.85
CA PRO A 320 -18.98 -41.52 30.48
C PRO A 320 -19.48 -42.85 29.89
N ILE A 321 -18.90 -43.30 28.78
CA ILE A 321 -19.13 -44.66 28.28
C ILE A 321 -17.83 -45.46 28.38
N ALA A 322 -18.00 -46.63 28.97
CA ALA A 322 -16.99 -47.57 29.41
C ALA A 322 -16.26 -48.28 28.26
N SER A 323 -15.09 -48.77 28.65
CA SER A 323 -14.09 -49.51 27.89
C SER A 323 -14.54 -50.85 27.32
N THR A 324 -13.91 -51.27 26.22
CA THR A 324 -13.50 -52.66 26.03
C THR A 324 -12.08 -52.71 25.45
N GLN A 325 -11.27 -53.56 26.05
CA GLN A 325 -9.84 -53.79 25.81
C GLN A 325 -9.59 -54.52 24.47
N SER A 326 -8.51 -54.16 23.78
CA SER A 326 -7.71 -55.12 23.02
C SER A 326 -6.24 -54.69 23.00
N LEU A 327 -5.38 -55.67 23.25
CA LEU A 327 -3.99 -55.58 23.70
C LEU A 327 -2.95 -55.26 22.60
N ARG A 328 -1.89 -54.59 23.06
CA ARG A 328 -0.47 -54.69 22.65
C ARG A 328 -0.05 -54.19 21.26
N GLN A 329 0.49 -52.96 21.22
CA GLN A 329 1.88 -52.71 20.80
C GLN A 329 2.50 -51.59 21.66
N VAL A 330 3.76 -51.77 22.02
CA VAL A 330 4.54 -50.94 22.95
C VAL A 330 4.75 -49.52 22.38
N PRO A 331 4.31 -48.44 23.04
CA PRO A 331 4.62 -47.08 22.61
C PRO A 331 6.02 -46.71 23.11
N ARG A 332 6.88 -46.26 22.19
CA ARG A 332 8.06 -45.48 22.55
C ARG A 332 7.61 -44.23 23.29
N HIS A 333 8.23 -43.96 24.43
CA HIS A 333 8.03 -42.77 25.24
C HIS A 333 8.51 -41.55 24.44
N ILE A 334 7.60 -40.93 23.68
CA ILE A 334 7.76 -39.57 23.17
C ILE A 334 7.00 -38.71 24.17
N GLU A 335 7.74 -37.87 24.89
CA GLU A 335 7.13 -36.87 25.76
C GLU A 335 6.13 -36.04 24.94
N PRO A 336 4.87 -35.93 25.38
CA PRO A 336 3.92 -35.04 24.73
C PRO A 336 4.42 -33.61 24.96
N LYS A 337 4.94 -32.99 23.90
CA LYS A 337 5.10 -31.54 23.86
C LYS A 337 3.74 -30.95 24.24
N ALA A 338 3.75 -30.14 25.31
CA ALA A 338 2.60 -29.36 25.73
C ALA A 338 1.95 -28.76 24.50
N LYS A 339 0.65 -29.05 24.32
CA LYS A 339 -0.20 -28.28 23.42
C LYS A 339 -0.17 -26.88 24.00
N THR A 340 0.64 -26.00 23.42
CA THR A 340 0.44 -24.57 23.58
C THR A 340 -0.96 -24.31 23.07
N ASP A 341 -1.84 -23.92 24.00
CA ASP A 341 -3.15 -23.39 23.68
C ASP A 341 -2.94 -22.32 22.62
N LYS A 342 -3.35 -22.62 21.39
CA LYS A 342 -3.48 -21.59 20.37
C LYS A 342 -4.60 -20.69 20.88
N GLU A 343 -4.20 -19.55 21.45
CA GLU A 343 -5.11 -18.44 21.67
C GLU A 343 -5.96 -18.25 20.39
N PRO A 344 -7.27 -17.97 20.53
CA PRO A 344 -8.11 -17.71 19.39
C PRO A 344 -7.43 -16.64 18.54
N GLU A 345 -7.20 -16.97 17.27
CA GLU A 345 -6.55 -16.10 16.30
C GLU A 345 -7.40 -14.84 16.18
N VAL A 346 -7.09 -13.81 16.96
CA VAL A 346 -7.71 -12.50 16.87
C VAL A 346 -7.53 -12.07 15.44
N THR A 347 -8.65 -11.93 14.72
CA THR A 347 -8.69 -11.49 13.33
C THR A 347 -8.00 -10.15 13.25
N LYS A 348 -6.73 -10.15 12.85
CA LYS A 348 -5.97 -8.92 12.62
C LYS A 348 -6.63 -8.20 11.45
N GLU A 349 -7.09 -6.99 11.71
CA GLU A 349 -7.63 -6.11 10.67
C GLU A 349 -6.51 -5.79 9.66
N ASP A 350 -6.91 -5.55 8.41
CA ASP A 350 -5.97 -5.08 7.38
C ASP A 350 -5.40 -3.72 7.81
N GLY A 351 -4.12 -3.50 7.54
CA GLY A 351 -3.51 -2.21 7.81
C GLY A 351 -4.15 -1.08 6.99
N TRP A 352 -4.05 0.16 7.50
CA TRP A 352 -4.77 1.30 6.93
C TRP A 352 -4.43 1.58 5.46
N ILE A 353 -3.24 1.20 5.00
CA ILE A 353 -2.80 1.39 3.60
C ILE A 353 -3.76 0.70 2.62
N TRP A 354 -4.36 -0.42 3.05
CA TRP A 354 -5.31 -1.22 2.26
C TRP A 354 -6.74 -0.69 2.30
N SER A 355 -7.00 0.37 3.06
CA SER A 355 -8.32 0.98 3.16
C SER A 355 -8.45 2.16 2.20
N ASP A 356 -9.59 2.24 1.53
CA ASP A 356 -9.94 3.35 0.62
C ASP A 356 -10.12 4.70 1.35
N LYS A 357 -9.92 4.74 2.67
CA LYS A 357 -10.14 5.93 3.50
C LYS A 357 -9.04 7.00 3.36
N LEU A 358 -7.91 6.68 2.74
CA LEU A 358 -6.82 7.64 2.56
C LEU A 358 -6.93 8.41 1.25
N VAL A 359 -7.84 9.38 1.25
CA VAL A 359 -7.78 10.50 0.32
C VAL A 359 -7.32 11.72 1.11
N PHE A 360 -6.01 11.81 1.39
CA PHE A 360 -5.44 12.99 2.05
C PHE A 360 -4.94 14.00 1.04
N GLY A 361 -5.09 15.30 1.36
CA GLY A 361 -4.41 16.42 0.69
C GLY A 361 -4.89 16.76 -0.72
N ALA A 362 -5.47 15.80 -1.44
CA ALA A 362 -6.06 16.06 -2.72
C ALA A 362 -7.29 16.95 -2.48
N ARG A 363 -7.19 18.22 -2.86
CA ARG A 363 -8.34 19.08 -3.18
C ARG A 363 -9.08 18.52 -4.40
N LEU A 364 -9.31 17.20 -4.43
CA LEU A 364 -10.29 16.56 -5.27
C LEU A 364 -11.59 17.21 -4.85
N THR A 365 -12.12 18.05 -5.74
CA THR A 365 -13.52 18.48 -5.63
C THR A 365 -14.37 17.25 -5.34
N SER A 366 -15.47 17.39 -4.60
CA SER A 366 -16.33 16.27 -4.21
C SER A 366 -16.70 15.32 -5.37
N GLY A 367 -16.69 15.81 -6.62
CA GLY A 367 -16.90 15.02 -7.84
C GLY A 367 -15.71 14.19 -8.35
N GLN A 368 -14.50 14.34 -7.84
CA GLN A 368 -13.37 13.43 -8.11
C GLN A 368 -13.20 12.38 -7.00
N ILE A 369 -13.68 12.67 -5.79
CA ILE A 369 -13.78 11.69 -4.68
C ILE A 369 -14.87 10.66 -4.99
N SER A 370 -15.99 11.05 -5.62
CA SER A 370 -17.01 10.09 -6.05
C SER A 370 -16.45 9.07 -7.05
N LYS A 371 -15.67 9.53 -8.04
CA LYS A 371 -14.98 8.66 -9.01
C LYS A 371 -13.94 7.73 -8.37
N PHE A 372 -13.32 8.17 -7.28
CA PHE A 372 -12.36 7.36 -6.52
C PHE A 372 -13.06 6.19 -5.81
N ASN A 373 -14.22 6.42 -5.20
CA ASN A 373 -15.06 5.35 -4.63
C ASN A 373 -15.66 4.44 -5.72
N ASP A 374 -16.05 5.01 -6.86
CA ASP A 374 -16.62 4.24 -7.98
C ASP A 374 -15.61 3.22 -8.55
N ASP A 375 -14.31 3.54 -8.53
CA ASP A 375 -13.25 2.69 -9.07
C ASP A 375 -12.70 1.67 -8.05
N SER A 376 -12.75 1.90 -6.73
CA SER A 376 -12.16 0.98 -5.73
C SER A 376 -13.15 -0.06 -5.18
N GLU A 377 -14.46 0.23 -5.21
CA GLU A 377 -15.54 -0.62 -4.67
C GLU A 377 -15.84 -1.89 -5.50
N LEU A 378 -15.25 -2.01 -6.70
CA LEU A 378 -15.57 -3.06 -7.69
C LEU A 378 -14.87 -4.42 -7.45
N SER A 379 -14.15 -4.62 -6.34
CA SER A 379 -13.27 -5.77 -6.18
C SER A 379 -13.95 -7.14 -5.96
N CYS A 380 -15.28 -7.29 -5.93
CA CYS A 380 -15.89 -8.55 -5.44
C CYS A 380 -17.16 -9.08 -6.13
N PHE A 381 -17.63 -8.52 -7.24
CA PHE A 381 -18.83 -9.07 -7.91
C PHE A 381 -18.50 -9.77 -9.23
N CYS A 382 -18.42 -11.11 -9.19
CA CYS A 382 -19.14 -12.01 -10.10
C CYS A 382 -18.80 -13.49 -9.86
N PHE A 383 -19.81 -14.27 -9.45
CA PHE A 383 -19.94 -15.69 -9.81
C PHE A 383 -20.40 -15.78 -11.26
N PRO A 384 -19.94 -16.75 -12.07
CA PRO A 384 -20.56 -17.02 -13.35
C PRO A 384 -21.94 -17.65 -13.13
N LEU A 385 -23.01 -16.86 -13.27
CA LEU A 385 -24.35 -17.37 -13.53
C LEU A 385 -24.40 -17.90 -14.97
N LEU A 386 -23.90 -19.12 -15.17
CA LEU A 386 -24.13 -19.88 -16.41
C LEU A 386 -25.18 -20.96 -16.15
N GLY A 387 -26.44 -20.58 -16.40
CA GLY A 387 -27.41 -21.35 -17.15
C GLY A 387 -27.75 -22.77 -16.70
N LEU A 388 -28.61 -22.90 -15.69
CA LEU A 388 -29.62 -23.97 -15.68
C LEU A 388 -30.64 -23.67 -16.79
N LYS A 389 -30.35 -24.09 -18.02
CA LYS A 389 -31.40 -24.29 -19.02
C LYS A 389 -31.88 -25.72 -18.89
N SER A 390 -33.12 -25.87 -18.45
CA SER A 390 -33.90 -27.08 -18.57
C SER A 390 -34.03 -27.50 -20.04
N ALA A 391 -33.50 -28.67 -20.36
CA ALA A 391 -34.04 -29.60 -21.36
C ALA A 391 -33.44 -30.98 -21.08
#